data_AF-A0A8C6RD65-F1
#
_entry.id   AF-A0A8C6RD65-F1
#
_cell.length_a   1.000
_cell.length_b   1.000
_cell.length_c   1.000
_cell.angle_alpha   90.00
_cell.angle_beta   90.00
_cell.angle_gamma   90.00
#
_symmetry.space_group_name_H-M   'P 1'
#
loop_
_entity.id
_entity.type
_entity.pdbx_description
1 polymer ?
#
loop_
_entity_poly.entity_id
_entity_poly.type
_entity_poly.pdbx_seq_one_letter_code
_entity_poly.pdbx_strand_id
1 'polypeptide(L)'
;METMDCSNPQEGSTASGGQRATGEDSLLLIEAVKRQNIDEIHKLLATGADVNVSEDIGGWTPLHNAVQCGRVDIVELLLRHGADPHQRKKNGATPFIIAGIQGDVKLLEIFLSKGADVNDCDSYGFTAFMEAAEYGRVEALRFLFEKGAKVNLSRETREDQRRLKQGGATALMSAAEKGHTEVVRILLEDMGAEVNACDNMGRNALIRALLSPDNENVEEVTCLLLHHGADVNVRGEGGKTPLMAAVEKKHIGLVQMLLSQEHINVDDRDHEGKTALRTAVKLKQRKIVELLLHDKGANTDCGDLVGIARRNYDDSLVKLLLSYGAKEHPDPPVREWVPQSSRWGKALKKLHSISPRIIGKLKLFIGEEFKIADTSEGNIYLGFYEEREVAVKVFREDSIYAANEISCLQCCRDHSNFVTFYGSESIKGCLYVCVSLCEQTLEECLALHRGEAVEDEEDKFAHNVLLSIFEAVYVLHLLLGYTHEDLNPQNILLGEFLWSSFLCVCDNT
;
A
#
# COMPACT_ATOMS: atom_id res chain seq x y z
N MET A 1 23.44 5.21 71.51
CA MET A 1 24.51 5.99 72.15
C MET A 1 25.52 6.31 71.06
N GLU A 2 25.24 7.32 70.24
CA GLU A 2 25.62 8.74 70.47
C GLU A 2 27.16 8.85 70.56
N THR A 3 27.85 9.63 69.72
CA THR A 3 27.59 11.04 69.41
C THR A 3 28.09 11.47 68.02
N MET A 4 27.36 12.43 67.45
CA MET A 4 27.84 13.40 66.44
C MET A 4 29.06 14.17 66.97
N ASP A 5 29.95 14.60 66.07
CA ASP A 5 30.01 15.98 65.56
C ASP A 5 31.41 16.28 65.01
N CYS A 6 31.52 16.81 63.79
CA CYS A 6 32.71 17.54 63.35
C CYS A 6 32.35 18.56 62.27
N SER A 7 32.58 19.80 62.65
CA SER A 7 32.36 21.07 61.98
C SER A 7 33.12 21.22 60.67
N ASN A 8 32.53 22.00 59.75
CA ASN A 8 33.21 22.61 58.59
C ASN A 8 33.63 24.05 58.97
N PRO A 9 34.70 24.63 58.38
CA PRO A 9 34.45 25.57 57.27
C PRO A 9 35.53 25.64 56.17
N GLN A 10 35.13 26.35 55.11
CA GLN A 10 35.72 26.65 53.80
C GLN A 10 37.16 27.20 53.74
N GLU A 11 37.82 26.98 52.59
CA GLU A 11 38.62 27.90 51.73
C GLU A 11 39.68 27.07 50.96
N GLY A 12 39.98 27.19 49.67
CA GLY A 12 39.52 28.04 48.58
C GLY A 12 40.27 27.64 47.29
N SER A 13 39.53 27.61 46.18
CA SER A 13 39.89 27.74 44.76
C SER A 13 41.32 27.52 44.24
N THR A 14 41.45 26.66 43.24
CA THR A 14 41.59 27.14 41.85
C THR A 14 40.89 26.17 40.89
N ALA A 15 39.81 26.67 40.28
CA ALA A 15 39.05 26.00 39.25
C ALA A 15 39.81 26.04 37.92
N SER A 16 39.99 24.88 37.30
CA SER A 16 40.25 24.72 35.87
C SER A 16 38.98 24.13 35.27
N GLY A 17 38.10 25.01 34.80
CA GLY A 17 36.82 24.66 34.18
C GLY A 17 37.02 23.91 32.87
N GLY A 18 36.81 22.60 32.91
CA GLY A 18 36.44 21.81 31.75
C GLY A 18 34.95 21.50 31.84
N GLN A 19 34.10 22.42 31.39
CA GLN A 19 32.70 22.07 31.14
C GLN A 19 32.70 21.05 30.00
N ARG A 20 32.51 19.77 30.34
CA ARG A 20 32.15 18.75 29.35
C ARG A 20 30.81 19.16 28.74
N ALA A 21 30.79 19.38 27.43
CA ALA A 21 29.59 19.68 26.66
C ALA A 21 28.49 18.64 26.95
N THR A 22 27.26 19.10 27.15
CA THR A 22 26.10 18.23 27.35
C THR A 22 25.63 17.70 25.98
N GLY A 23 24.84 16.61 25.97
CA GLY A 23 24.21 16.12 24.74
C GLY A 23 23.34 17.19 24.03
N GLU A 24 22.85 18.18 24.80
CA GLU A 24 22.09 19.32 24.27
C GLU A 24 22.97 20.26 23.42
N ASP A 25 24.21 20.55 23.85
CA ASP A 25 25.14 21.41 23.09
C ASP A 25 25.53 20.80 21.74
N SER A 26 25.59 19.47 21.67
CA SER A 26 25.89 18.77 20.41
C SER A 26 24.70 18.83 19.44
N LEU A 27 23.46 18.75 19.92
CA LEU A 27 22.29 18.93 19.06
C LEU A 27 22.12 20.37 18.57
N LEU A 28 22.59 21.37 19.33
CA LEU A 28 22.62 22.77 18.87
C LEU A 28 23.51 22.96 17.63
N LEU A 29 24.55 22.13 17.45
CA LEU A 29 25.39 22.17 16.25
C LEU A 29 24.60 21.84 14.98
N ILE A 30 23.69 20.85 15.05
CA ILE A 30 22.82 20.50 13.92
C ILE A 30 21.94 21.71 13.55
N GLU A 31 21.37 22.39 14.54
CA GLU A 31 20.52 23.56 14.31
C GLU A 31 21.31 24.76 13.76
N ALA A 32 22.53 24.99 14.25
CA ALA A 32 23.41 26.03 13.74
C ALA A 32 23.79 25.77 12.25
N VAL A 33 24.04 24.52 11.88
CA VAL A 33 24.28 24.11 10.48
C VAL A 33 23.05 24.33 9.61
N LYS A 34 21.86 23.92 10.07
CA LYS A 34 20.59 24.14 9.33
C LYS A 34 20.33 25.62 9.06
N ARG A 35 20.66 26.49 10.03
CA ARG A 35 20.57 27.95 9.90
C ARG A 35 21.75 28.58 9.13
N GLN A 36 22.76 27.79 8.79
CA GLN A 36 23.98 28.21 8.10
C GLN A 36 24.74 29.33 8.84
N ASN A 37 24.69 29.32 10.18
CA ASN A 37 25.35 30.31 11.03
C ASN A 37 26.79 29.88 11.33
N ILE A 38 27.73 30.31 10.49
CA ILE A 38 29.15 29.94 10.56
C ILE A 38 29.80 30.30 11.90
N ASP A 39 29.48 31.46 12.47
CA ASP A 39 30.05 31.90 13.74
C ASP A 39 29.62 31.00 14.90
N GLU A 40 28.33 30.61 14.93
CA GLU A 40 27.82 29.70 15.95
C GLU A 40 28.36 28.27 15.76
N ILE A 41 28.52 27.82 14.50
CA ILE A 41 29.16 26.54 14.20
C ILE A 41 30.61 26.52 14.71
N HIS A 42 31.39 27.56 14.43
CA HIS A 42 32.76 27.67 14.95
C HIS A 42 32.82 27.67 16.46
N LYS A 43 31.94 28.44 17.10
CA LYS A 43 31.87 28.52 18.56
C LYS A 43 31.54 27.16 19.18
N LEU A 44 30.52 26.47 18.67
CA LEU A 44 30.11 25.16 19.18
C LEU A 44 31.20 24.09 19.01
N LEU A 45 31.86 24.05 17.85
CA LEU A 45 32.99 23.15 17.61
C LEU A 45 34.19 23.48 18.51
N ALA A 46 34.48 24.76 18.74
CA ALA A 46 35.54 25.18 19.65
C ALA A 46 35.25 24.84 21.11
N THR A 47 33.97 24.82 21.52
CA THR A 47 33.54 24.37 22.85
C THR A 47 33.47 22.84 23.00
N GLY A 48 33.82 22.09 21.95
CA GLY A 48 33.89 20.63 21.99
C GLY A 48 32.55 19.93 21.76
N ALA A 49 31.62 20.56 21.03
CA ALA A 49 30.43 19.88 20.54
C ALA A 49 30.81 18.65 19.69
N ASP A 50 30.10 17.55 19.86
CA ASP A 50 30.35 16.35 19.07
C ASP A 50 29.95 16.59 17.60
N VAL A 51 30.93 16.61 16.71
CA VAL A 51 30.74 16.83 15.28
C VAL A 51 29.99 15.69 14.58
N ASN A 52 29.99 14.49 15.18
CA ASN A 52 29.36 13.27 14.66
C ASN A 52 28.03 12.94 15.36
N VAL A 53 27.51 13.87 16.17
CA VAL A 53 26.19 13.76 16.79
C VAL A 53 25.12 13.47 15.75
N SER A 54 24.20 12.57 16.08
CA SER A 54 23.07 12.22 15.24
C SER A 54 21.76 12.47 15.98
N GLU A 55 20.78 13.07 15.33
CA GLU A 55 19.45 13.25 15.94
C GLU A 55 18.62 11.95 15.94
N ASP A 56 17.69 11.86 16.89
CA ASP A 56 17.02 10.61 17.23
C ASP A 56 15.99 10.12 16.22
N ILE A 57 15.41 10.97 15.38
CA ILE A 57 14.30 10.59 14.50
C ILE A 57 14.84 9.89 13.25
N GLY A 58 15.73 10.56 12.51
CA GLY A 58 16.28 10.13 11.23
C GLY A 58 17.77 9.81 11.24
N GLY A 59 18.49 10.02 12.36
CA GLY A 59 19.93 9.84 12.44
C GLY A 59 20.73 10.90 11.68
N TRP A 60 20.15 12.09 11.45
CA TRP A 60 20.85 13.16 10.72
C TRP A 60 21.98 13.76 11.55
N THR A 61 23.12 13.99 10.91
CA THR A 61 24.32 14.58 11.54
C THR A 61 24.54 16.01 11.04
N PRO A 62 25.40 16.82 11.69
CA PRO A 62 25.82 18.12 11.16
C PRO A 62 26.28 18.03 9.70
N LEU A 63 27.07 17.00 9.36
CA LEU A 63 27.59 16.81 8.00
C LEU A 63 26.47 16.53 6.99
N HIS A 64 25.51 15.66 7.32
CA HIS A 64 24.37 15.39 6.44
C HIS A 64 23.56 16.67 6.16
N ASN A 65 23.33 17.51 7.17
CA ASN A 65 22.59 18.77 7.01
C ASN A 65 23.39 19.78 6.17
N ALA A 66 24.70 19.87 6.35
CA ALA A 66 25.55 20.75 5.55
C ALA A 66 25.52 20.38 4.06
N VAL A 67 25.56 19.07 3.76
CA VAL A 67 25.42 18.55 2.39
C VAL A 67 24.02 18.85 1.83
N GLN A 68 22.96 18.59 2.60
CA GLN A 68 21.59 18.88 2.19
C GLN A 68 21.37 20.37 1.88
N CYS A 69 22.10 21.27 2.53
CA CYS A 69 22.06 22.70 2.25
C CYS A 69 22.98 23.14 1.09
N GLY A 70 23.76 22.24 0.49
CA GLY A 70 24.73 22.57 -0.58
C GLY A 70 25.90 23.45 -0.11
N ARG A 71 26.23 23.43 1.19
CA ARG A 71 27.22 24.33 1.80
C ARG A 71 28.59 23.68 1.87
N VAL A 72 29.33 23.72 0.77
CA VAL A 72 30.70 23.18 0.63
C VAL A 72 31.64 23.70 1.73
N ASP A 73 31.53 24.99 2.07
CA ASP A 73 32.33 25.63 3.12
C ASP A 73 32.07 25.04 4.51
N ILE A 74 30.80 24.78 4.84
CA ILE A 74 30.42 24.12 6.10
C ILE A 74 30.84 22.65 6.09
N VAL A 75 30.69 21.95 4.97
CA VAL A 75 31.14 20.57 4.81
C VAL A 75 32.64 20.46 5.08
N GLU A 76 33.46 21.30 4.45
CA GLU A 76 34.91 21.31 4.69
C GLU A 76 35.26 21.64 6.14
N LEU A 77 34.56 22.61 6.76
CA LEU A 77 34.77 22.96 8.17
C LEU A 77 34.52 21.76 9.09
N LEU A 78 33.39 21.09 8.91
CA LEU A 78 33.03 19.91 9.71
C LEU A 78 34.03 18.76 9.50
N LEU A 79 34.44 18.50 8.26
CA LEU A 79 35.44 17.48 7.94
C LEU A 79 36.81 17.78 8.58
N ARG A 80 37.25 19.06 8.60
CA ARG A 80 38.48 19.46 9.30
C ARG A 80 38.42 19.25 10.81
N HIS A 81 37.21 19.29 11.37
CA HIS A 81 36.94 19.01 12.78
C HIS A 81 36.63 17.53 13.08
N GLY A 82 36.84 16.63 12.11
CA GLY A 82 36.75 15.19 12.34
C GLY A 82 35.36 14.59 12.12
N ALA A 83 34.48 15.27 11.37
CA ALA A 83 33.26 14.65 10.89
C ALA A 83 33.58 13.40 10.05
N ASP A 84 32.90 12.28 10.32
CA ASP A 84 33.03 11.04 9.56
C ASP A 84 32.35 11.21 8.19
N PRO A 85 33.10 11.20 7.08
CA PRO A 85 32.55 11.38 5.74
C PRO A 85 31.63 10.24 5.28
N HIS A 86 31.65 9.09 5.99
CA HIS A 86 30.93 7.87 5.63
C HIS A 86 29.80 7.52 6.61
N GLN A 87 29.58 8.35 7.64
CA GLN A 87 28.54 8.10 8.63
C GLN A 87 27.18 8.00 7.95
N ARG A 88 26.40 6.96 8.28
CA ARG A 88 25.08 6.74 7.69
C ARG A 88 23.99 7.25 8.62
N LYS A 89 23.00 7.95 8.05
CA LYS A 89 21.73 8.21 8.75
C LYS A 89 20.86 6.95 8.78
N LYS A 90 19.71 6.96 9.47
CA LYS A 90 18.93 5.73 9.73
C LYS A 90 18.43 4.97 8.51
N ASN A 91 18.19 5.64 7.38
CA ASN A 91 17.84 4.95 6.13
C ASN A 91 19.06 4.33 5.43
N GLY A 92 20.26 4.48 5.99
CA GLY A 92 21.52 4.01 5.42
C GLY A 92 22.20 5.00 4.48
N ALA A 93 21.61 6.15 4.16
CA ALA A 93 22.24 7.10 3.23
C ALA A 93 23.48 7.76 3.85
N THR A 94 24.54 7.85 3.06
CA THR A 94 25.79 8.56 3.38
C THR A 94 25.73 10.01 2.89
N PRO A 95 26.63 10.90 3.34
CA PRO A 95 26.78 12.24 2.77
C PRO A 95 26.98 12.24 1.25
N PHE A 96 27.68 11.25 0.70
CA PHE A 96 27.85 11.08 -0.75
C PHE A 96 26.52 10.87 -1.49
N ILE A 97 25.64 10.03 -0.96
CA ILE A 97 24.31 9.79 -1.54
C ILE A 97 23.46 11.08 -1.50
N ILE A 98 23.50 11.81 -0.39
CA ILE A 98 22.79 13.11 -0.27
C ILE A 98 23.34 14.14 -1.27
N ALA A 99 24.64 14.15 -1.54
CA ALA A 99 25.21 15.03 -2.56
C ALA A 99 24.65 14.72 -3.97
N GLY A 100 24.34 13.46 -4.26
CA GLY A 100 23.63 13.03 -5.48
C GLY A 100 22.22 13.63 -5.58
N ILE A 101 21.47 13.64 -4.47
CA ILE A 101 20.13 14.28 -4.37
C ILE A 101 20.22 15.78 -4.67
N GLN A 102 21.22 16.47 -4.12
CA GLN A 102 21.42 17.90 -4.37
C GLN A 102 21.90 18.19 -5.79
N GLY A 103 22.65 17.26 -6.38
CA GLY A 103 23.28 17.43 -7.68
C GLY A 103 24.57 18.26 -7.60
N ASP A 104 25.18 18.41 -6.42
CA ASP A 104 26.40 19.19 -6.25
C ASP A 104 27.65 18.34 -6.55
N VAL A 105 28.21 18.54 -7.75
CA VAL A 105 29.41 17.85 -8.22
C VAL A 105 30.61 18.08 -7.30
N LYS A 106 30.76 19.26 -6.70
CA LYS A 106 31.90 19.52 -5.80
C LYS A 106 31.79 18.71 -4.52
N LEU A 107 30.59 18.56 -3.97
CA LEU A 107 30.36 17.69 -2.81
C LEU A 107 30.61 16.22 -3.16
N LEU A 108 30.17 15.77 -4.33
CA LEU A 108 30.46 14.42 -4.82
C LEU A 108 31.98 14.19 -4.97
N GLU A 109 32.72 15.14 -5.54
CA GLU A 109 34.18 15.10 -5.63
C GLU A 109 34.86 15.02 -4.25
N ILE A 110 34.41 15.85 -3.29
CA ILE A 110 34.94 15.84 -1.93
C ILE A 110 34.77 14.45 -1.32
N PHE A 111 33.58 13.86 -1.34
CA PHE A 111 33.36 12.57 -0.70
C PHE A 111 34.06 11.41 -1.42
N LEU A 112 34.17 11.42 -2.75
CA LEU A 112 35.00 10.47 -3.48
C LEU A 112 36.48 10.58 -3.07
N SER A 113 37.01 11.80 -2.90
CA SER A 113 38.38 12.01 -2.40
C SER A 113 38.59 11.52 -0.96
N LYS A 114 37.51 11.35 -0.20
CA LYS A 114 37.49 10.76 1.14
C LYS A 114 37.23 9.26 1.15
N GLY A 115 37.19 8.63 -0.03
CA GLY A 115 37.10 7.18 -0.19
C GLY A 115 35.68 6.63 -0.28
N ALA A 116 34.68 7.46 -0.62
CA ALA A 116 33.34 6.96 -0.90
C ALA A 116 33.36 6.04 -2.12
N ASP A 117 32.63 4.93 -2.07
CA ASP A 117 32.39 4.09 -3.26
C ASP A 117 31.28 4.73 -4.10
N VAL A 118 31.57 4.94 -5.39
CA VAL A 118 30.61 5.52 -6.35
C VAL A 118 29.32 4.70 -6.48
N ASN A 119 29.39 3.39 -6.18
CA ASN A 119 28.26 2.47 -6.24
C ASN A 119 27.70 2.12 -4.85
N ASP A 120 28.11 2.81 -3.80
CA ASP A 120 27.52 2.62 -2.47
C ASP A 120 26.02 2.97 -2.48
N CYS A 121 25.24 2.26 -1.67
CA CYS A 121 23.80 2.43 -1.60
C CYS A 121 23.28 2.50 -0.17
N ASP A 122 22.08 3.07 0.00
CA ASP A 122 21.37 3.08 1.28
C ASP A 122 20.69 1.72 1.59
N SER A 123 19.94 1.64 2.70
CA SER A 123 19.25 0.40 3.11
C SER A 123 18.12 -0.02 2.17
N TYR A 124 17.73 0.83 1.22
CA TYR A 124 16.69 0.60 0.22
C TYR A 124 17.27 0.44 -1.20
N GLY A 125 18.60 0.35 -1.30
CA GLY A 125 19.33 0.13 -2.54
C GLY A 125 19.55 1.39 -3.38
N PHE A 126 19.25 2.60 -2.88
CA PHE A 126 19.47 3.83 -3.63
C PHE A 126 20.95 4.21 -3.64
N THR A 127 21.53 4.33 -4.84
CA THR A 127 22.87 4.88 -5.05
C THR A 127 22.80 6.37 -5.35
N ALA A 128 23.93 7.09 -5.23
CA ALA A 128 23.99 8.50 -5.63
C ALA A 128 23.56 8.73 -7.10
N PHE A 129 23.81 7.75 -7.98
CA PHE A 129 23.42 7.81 -9.39
C PHE A 129 21.90 7.71 -9.57
N MET A 130 21.24 6.82 -8.82
CA MET A 130 19.78 6.73 -8.81
C MET A 130 19.13 7.99 -8.24
N GLU A 131 19.69 8.56 -7.18
CA GLU A 131 19.22 9.82 -6.60
C GLU A 131 19.37 10.98 -7.60
N ALA A 132 20.52 11.09 -8.27
CA ALA A 132 20.71 12.10 -9.32
C ALA A 132 19.67 11.95 -10.44
N ALA A 133 19.33 10.71 -10.83
CA ALA A 133 18.30 10.44 -11.82
C ALA A 133 16.88 10.79 -11.32
N GLU A 134 16.54 10.45 -10.07
CA GLU A 134 15.25 10.74 -9.46
C GLU A 134 15.00 12.25 -9.29
N TYR A 135 16.06 13.02 -9.00
CA TYR A 135 15.98 14.46 -8.78
C TYR A 135 16.35 15.31 -10.00
N GLY A 136 16.54 14.69 -11.17
CA GLY A 136 16.78 15.42 -12.43
C GLY A 136 18.15 16.12 -12.50
N ARG A 137 19.15 15.64 -11.76
CA ARG A 137 20.47 16.28 -11.59
C ARG A 137 21.43 15.88 -12.72
N VAL A 138 21.27 16.50 -13.89
CA VAL A 138 22.03 16.16 -15.11
C VAL A 138 23.56 16.21 -14.91
N GLU A 139 24.09 17.29 -14.31
CA GLU A 139 25.54 17.44 -14.12
C GLU A 139 26.11 16.37 -13.18
N ALA A 140 25.43 16.11 -12.06
CA ALA A 140 25.82 15.06 -11.12
C ALA A 140 25.69 13.66 -11.74
N LEU A 141 24.65 13.40 -12.53
CA LEU A 141 24.47 12.13 -13.22
C LEU A 141 25.64 11.84 -14.18
N ARG A 142 26.02 12.83 -15.01
CA ARG A 142 27.17 12.73 -15.92
C ARG A 142 28.46 12.53 -15.17
N PHE A 143 28.70 13.32 -14.12
CA PHE A 143 29.88 13.17 -13.27
C PHE A 143 29.98 11.76 -12.65
N LEU A 144 28.89 11.26 -12.07
CA LEU A 144 28.86 9.93 -11.44
C LEU A 144 29.13 8.82 -12.46
N PHE A 145 28.58 8.93 -13.66
CA PHE A 145 28.87 8.02 -14.77
C PHE A 145 30.37 8.02 -15.14
N GLU A 146 30.97 9.20 -15.29
CA GLU A 146 32.41 9.35 -15.56
C GLU A 146 33.29 8.76 -14.44
N LYS A 147 32.80 8.75 -13.19
CA LYS A 147 33.47 8.13 -12.04
C LYS A 147 33.20 6.63 -11.90
N GLY A 148 32.49 6.01 -12.85
CA GLY A 148 32.27 4.56 -12.89
C GLY A 148 31.02 4.08 -12.16
N ALA A 149 30.00 4.94 -12.01
CA ALA A 149 28.68 4.50 -11.55
C ALA A 149 28.09 3.46 -12.52
N LYS A 150 27.55 2.38 -11.97
CA LYS A 150 26.88 1.32 -12.72
C LYS A 150 25.44 1.74 -13.04
N VAL A 151 25.17 1.98 -14.32
CA VAL A 151 23.89 2.51 -14.82
C VAL A 151 22.71 1.55 -14.58
N ASN A 152 22.95 0.25 -14.80
CA ASN A 152 21.91 -0.79 -14.77
C ASN A 152 21.82 -1.53 -13.42
N LEU A 153 22.25 -0.90 -12.31
CA LEU A 153 21.98 -1.48 -10.99
C LEU A 153 20.47 -1.51 -10.72
N SER A 154 20.01 -2.63 -10.20
CA SER A 154 18.66 -2.79 -9.64
C SER A 154 18.73 -2.63 -8.12
N ARG A 155 17.84 -1.83 -7.52
CA ARG A 155 17.83 -1.60 -6.06
C ARG A 155 17.74 -2.92 -5.29
N GLU A 156 18.80 -3.25 -4.55
CA GLU A 156 18.81 -4.37 -3.61
C GLU A 156 18.25 -3.90 -2.26
N THR A 157 17.17 -4.55 -1.82
CA THR A 157 16.48 -4.23 -0.58
C THR A 157 16.60 -5.38 0.42
N ARG A 158 16.20 -5.12 1.67
CA ARG A 158 16.16 -6.15 2.71
C ARG A 158 15.22 -7.29 2.34
N GLU A 159 15.48 -8.48 2.89
CA GLU A 159 14.74 -9.71 2.58
C GLU A 159 13.22 -9.57 2.77
N ASP A 160 12.80 -8.91 3.84
CA ASP A 160 11.40 -8.61 4.17
C ASP A 160 10.73 -7.74 3.11
N GLN A 161 11.42 -6.70 2.64
CA GLN A 161 10.95 -5.84 1.55
C GLN A 161 10.89 -6.60 0.21
N ARG A 162 11.89 -7.43 -0.07
CA ARG A 162 11.93 -8.25 -1.28
C ARG A 162 10.79 -9.27 -1.34
N ARG A 163 10.41 -9.88 -0.20
CA ARG A 163 9.22 -10.77 -0.10
C ARG A 163 7.92 -10.04 -0.45
N LEU A 164 7.86 -8.74 -0.20
CA LEU A 164 6.75 -7.87 -0.60
C LEU A 164 6.91 -7.30 -2.03
N LYS A 165 7.82 -7.87 -2.83
CA LYS A 165 8.16 -7.42 -4.19
C LYS A 165 8.64 -5.96 -4.26
N GLN A 166 9.20 -5.42 -3.17
CA GLN A 166 9.84 -4.11 -3.18
C GLN A 166 11.28 -4.22 -3.65
N GLY A 167 11.80 -3.16 -4.28
CA GLY A 167 13.15 -3.12 -4.86
C GLY A 167 13.17 -3.47 -6.35
N GLY A 168 14.37 -3.67 -6.89
CA GLY A 168 14.60 -4.00 -8.30
C GLY A 168 14.58 -2.81 -9.26
N ALA A 169 14.12 -1.64 -8.82
CA ALA A 169 14.06 -0.47 -9.69
C ALA A 169 15.44 0.05 -10.10
N THR A 170 15.53 0.69 -11.27
CA THR A 170 16.76 1.26 -11.84
C THR A 170 16.70 2.78 -11.93
N ALA A 171 17.83 3.44 -12.21
CA ALA A 171 17.89 4.89 -12.42
C ALA A 171 16.97 5.38 -13.55
N LEU A 172 16.87 4.61 -14.64
CA LEU A 172 15.95 4.91 -15.76
C LEU A 172 14.49 4.91 -15.30
N MET A 173 14.09 3.96 -14.45
CA MET A 173 12.74 3.91 -13.91
C MET A 173 12.43 5.10 -12.99
N SER A 174 13.38 5.56 -12.19
CA SER A 174 13.21 6.74 -11.34
C SER A 174 13.07 8.01 -12.18
N ALA A 175 13.94 8.20 -13.18
CA ALA A 175 13.85 9.35 -14.08
C ALA A 175 12.54 9.38 -14.88
N ALA A 176 12.10 8.22 -15.36
CA ALA A 176 10.85 8.08 -16.12
C ALA A 176 9.61 8.33 -15.24
N GLU A 177 9.58 7.83 -14.00
CA GLU A 177 8.49 8.09 -13.05
C GLU A 177 8.39 9.58 -12.71
N LYS A 178 9.52 10.28 -12.59
CA LYS A 178 9.57 11.71 -12.23
C LYS A 178 9.45 12.67 -13.42
N GLY A 179 9.35 12.16 -14.65
CA GLY A 179 9.17 13.00 -15.84
C GLY A 179 10.42 13.77 -16.29
N HIS A 180 11.62 13.35 -15.88
CA HIS A 180 12.88 14.03 -16.21
C HIS A 180 13.36 13.66 -17.62
N THR A 181 12.78 14.29 -18.64
CA THR A 181 13.01 13.96 -20.07
C THR A 181 14.47 13.98 -20.47
N GLU A 182 15.21 15.00 -20.07
CA GLU A 182 16.64 15.11 -20.40
C GLU A 182 17.46 14.00 -19.72
N VAL A 183 17.16 13.65 -18.48
CA VAL A 183 17.83 12.53 -17.79
C VAL A 183 17.49 11.21 -18.49
N VAL A 184 16.23 10.97 -18.86
CA VAL A 184 15.81 9.77 -19.60
C VAL A 184 16.57 9.66 -20.93
N ARG A 185 16.67 10.78 -21.67
CA ARG A 185 17.43 10.85 -22.93
C ARG A 185 18.89 10.46 -22.73
N ILE A 186 19.57 11.09 -21.77
CA ILE A 186 20.98 10.82 -21.46
C ILE A 186 21.19 9.36 -21.06
N LEU A 187 20.31 8.81 -20.23
CA LEU A 187 20.41 7.42 -19.80
C LEU A 187 20.33 6.45 -20.98
N LEU A 188 19.41 6.69 -21.92
CA LEU A 188 19.19 5.82 -23.08
C LEU A 188 20.24 6.01 -24.19
N GLU A 189 20.61 7.26 -24.50
CA GLU A 189 21.47 7.61 -25.63
C GLU A 189 22.96 7.55 -25.26
N ASP A 190 23.35 8.09 -24.10
CA ASP A 190 24.76 8.28 -23.72
C ASP A 190 25.28 7.18 -22.78
N MET A 191 24.42 6.60 -21.94
CA MET A 191 24.85 5.77 -20.81
C MET A 191 24.47 4.29 -20.92
N GLY A 192 23.78 3.88 -21.99
CA GLY A 192 23.46 2.47 -22.26
C GLY A 192 22.49 1.85 -21.25
N ALA A 193 21.51 2.64 -20.76
CA ALA A 193 20.51 2.15 -19.84
C ALA A 193 19.61 1.08 -20.49
N GLU A 194 19.35 -0.01 -19.77
CA GLU A 194 18.47 -1.09 -20.22
C GLU A 194 17.00 -0.68 -20.16
N VAL A 195 16.43 -0.32 -21.32
CA VAL A 195 15.04 0.16 -21.46
C VAL A 195 13.98 -0.84 -20.95
N ASN A 196 14.28 -2.13 -21.05
CA ASN A 196 13.37 -3.23 -20.71
C ASN A 196 13.71 -3.93 -19.38
N ALA A 197 14.60 -3.37 -18.57
CA ALA A 197 14.78 -3.83 -17.20
C ALA A 197 13.44 -3.71 -16.45
N CYS A 198 13.18 -4.66 -15.55
CA CYS A 198 11.95 -4.71 -14.74
C CYS A 198 12.29 -4.73 -13.25
N ASP A 199 11.48 -4.03 -12.46
CA ASP A 199 11.57 -4.11 -10.99
C ASP A 199 10.96 -5.40 -10.45
N ASN A 200 10.99 -5.59 -9.12
CA ASN A 200 10.47 -6.80 -8.48
C ASN A 200 8.94 -6.97 -8.62
N MET A 201 8.22 -5.93 -9.08
CA MET A 201 6.80 -5.98 -9.41
C MET A 201 6.54 -6.23 -10.91
N GLY A 202 7.59 -6.45 -11.71
CA GLY A 202 7.49 -6.65 -13.16
C GLY A 202 7.29 -5.37 -13.96
N ARG A 203 7.53 -4.20 -13.37
CA ARG A 203 7.33 -2.91 -14.03
C ARG A 203 8.63 -2.46 -14.68
N ASN A 204 8.59 -2.14 -15.98
CA ASN A 204 9.67 -1.44 -16.66
C ASN A 204 9.51 0.09 -16.54
N ALA A 205 10.44 0.84 -17.15
CA ALA A 205 10.41 2.30 -17.16
C ALA A 205 9.12 2.87 -17.80
N LEU A 206 8.57 2.20 -18.82
CA LEU A 206 7.33 2.61 -19.49
C LEU A 206 6.13 2.52 -18.54
N ILE A 207 5.96 1.41 -17.81
CA ILE A 207 4.91 1.29 -16.80
C ILE A 207 5.09 2.33 -15.69
N ARG A 208 6.32 2.56 -15.24
CA ARG A 208 6.62 3.53 -14.16
C ARG A 208 6.24 4.96 -14.55
N ALA A 209 6.56 5.39 -15.78
CA ALA A 209 6.11 6.68 -16.31
C ALA A 209 4.58 6.79 -16.34
N LEU A 210 3.90 5.72 -16.76
CA LEU A 210 2.43 5.67 -16.86
C LEU A 210 1.70 5.49 -15.53
N LEU A 211 2.40 5.17 -14.44
CA LEU A 211 1.83 5.10 -13.08
C LEU A 211 2.10 6.36 -12.26
N SER A 212 2.99 7.23 -12.72
CA SER A 212 3.30 8.48 -12.02
C SER A 212 2.04 9.33 -11.83
N PRO A 213 1.81 9.94 -10.65
CA PRO A 213 0.72 10.89 -10.47
C PRO A 213 0.92 12.15 -11.32
N ASP A 214 2.18 12.49 -11.60
CA ASP A 214 2.54 13.65 -12.39
C ASP A 214 2.32 13.33 -13.88
N ASN A 215 1.54 14.18 -14.55
CA ASN A 215 1.29 14.07 -15.99
C ASN A 215 2.20 15.02 -16.80
N GLU A 216 3.07 15.76 -16.12
CA GLU A 216 4.04 16.63 -16.78
C GLU A 216 5.07 15.75 -17.51
N ASN A 217 5.31 16.07 -18.79
CA ASN A 217 6.25 15.36 -19.66
C ASN A 217 6.01 13.86 -19.91
N VAL A 218 4.90 13.28 -19.44
CA VAL A 218 4.63 11.84 -19.59
C VAL A 218 4.59 11.41 -21.06
N GLU A 219 4.07 12.26 -21.96
CA GLU A 219 4.07 11.97 -23.40
C GLU A 219 5.49 11.96 -23.98
N GLU A 220 6.33 12.92 -23.62
CA GLU A 220 7.72 12.97 -24.12
C GLU A 220 8.55 11.79 -23.59
N VAL A 221 8.44 11.48 -22.30
CA VAL A 221 9.10 10.30 -21.70
C VAL A 221 8.61 9.02 -22.37
N THR A 222 7.29 8.88 -22.58
CA THR A 222 6.72 7.71 -23.26
C THR A 222 7.24 7.62 -24.70
N CYS A 223 7.32 8.74 -25.42
CA CYS A 223 7.86 8.80 -26.77
C CYS A 223 9.32 8.31 -26.81
N LEU A 224 10.17 8.81 -25.92
CA LEU A 224 11.58 8.40 -25.82
C LEU A 224 11.70 6.91 -25.53
N LEU A 225 10.98 6.39 -24.54
CA LEU A 225 11.04 4.98 -24.18
C LEU A 225 10.60 4.08 -25.36
N LEU A 226 9.51 4.43 -26.05
CA LEU A 226 9.04 3.67 -27.22
C LEU A 226 10.03 3.75 -28.38
N HIS A 227 10.62 4.93 -28.64
CA HIS A 227 11.65 5.10 -29.67
C HIS A 227 12.87 4.20 -29.43
N HIS A 228 13.24 4.00 -28.17
CA HIS A 228 14.34 3.12 -27.77
C HIS A 228 13.92 1.65 -27.57
N GLY A 229 12.71 1.25 -27.97
CA GLY A 229 12.29 -0.16 -27.99
C GLY A 229 11.76 -0.69 -26.65
N ALA A 230 11.14 0.17 -25.84
CA ALA A 230 10.41 -0.28 -24.65
C ALA A 230 9.29 -1.26 -25.03
N ASP A 231 9.20 -2.37 -24.30
CA ASP A 231 8.15 -3.37 -24.47
C ASP A 231 6.79 -2.81 -24.03
N VAL A 232 5.88 -2.74 -25.00
CA VAL A 232 4.50 -2.24 -24.83
C VAL A 232 3.52 -3.27 -24.27
N ASN A 233 3.93 -4.54 -24.16
CA ASN A 233 3.10 -5.64 -23.65
C ASN A 233 3.56 -6.13 -22.28
N VAL A 234 4.51 -5.43 -21.65
CA VAL A 234 4.96 -5.71 -20.30
C VAL A 234 3.78 -5.73 -19.31
N ARG A 235 3.85 -6.61 -18.32
CA ARG A 235 2.82 -6.75 -17.28
C ARG A 235 3.38 -6.34 -15.92
N GLY A 236 2.88 -5.23 -15.40
CA GLY A 236 3.24 -4.73 -14.07
C GLY A 236 2.40 -5.35 -12.96
N GLU A 237 2.27 -4.60 -11.87
CA GLU A 237 1.44 -4.98 -10.72
C GLU A 237 -0.02 -5.27 -11.14
N GLY A 238 -0.57 -6.38 -10.66
CA GLY A 238 -1.93 -6.80 -11.01
C GLY A 238 -2.11 -7.25 -12.47
N GLY A 239 -1.04 -7.42 -13.24
CA GLY A 239 -1.11 -7.77 -14.66
C GLY A 239 -1.45 -6.59 -15.57
N LYS A 240 -1.37 -5.35 -15.06
CA LYS A 240 -1.66 -4.15 -15.84
C LYS A 240 -0.63 -3.93 -16.94
N THR A 241 -1.11 -3.65 -18.14
CA THR A 241 -0.27 -3.28 -19.31
C THR A 241 -0.13 -1.76 -19.44
N PRO A 242 0.85 -1.25 -20.23
CA PRO A 242 0.96 0.18 -20.54
C PRO A 242 -0.34 0.76 -21.11
N LEU A 243 -1.02 0.01 -21.99
CA LEU A 243 -2.29 0.45 -22.57
C LEU A 243 -3.37 0.63 -21.50
N MET A 244 -3.48 -0.31 -20.55
CA MET A 244 -4.43 -0.19 -19.44
C MET A 244 -4.13 1.03 -18.56
N ALA A 245 -2.86 1.27 -18.25
CA ALA A 245 -2.45 2.44 -17.46
C ALA A 245 -2.80 3.77 -18.17
N ALA A 246 -2.57 3.86 -19.48
CA ALA A 246 -2.96 5.03 -20.29
C ALA A 246 -4.48 5.25 -20.32
N VAL A 247 -5.26 4.16 -20.41
CA VAL A 247 -6.74 4.21 -20.31
C VAL A 247 -7.19 4.67 -18.92
N GLU A 248 -6.59 4.16 -17.83
CA GLU A 248 -6.93 4.58 -16.47
C GLU A 248 -6.63 6.06 -16.23
N LYS A 249 -5.54 6.57 -16.81
CA LYS A 249 -5.20 8.01 -16.85
C LYS A 249 -6.17 8.85 -17.70
N LYS A 250 -7.04 8.22 -18.49
CA LYS A 250 -7.97 8.87 -19.43
C LYS A 250 -7.24 9.71 -20.49
N HIS A 251 -6.02 9.32 -20.84
CA HIS A 251 -5.13 10.14 -21.67
C HIS A 251 -5.15 9.68 -23.13
N ILE A 252 -5.88 10.40 -23.98
CA ILE A 252 -6.08 10.03 -25.40
C ILE A 252 -4.74 9.98 -26.16
N GLY A 253 -3.86 10.98 -25.98
CA GLY A 253 -2.55 11.03 -26.65
C GLY A 253 -1.68 9.79 -26.37
N LEU A 254 -1.47 9.45 -25.10
CA LEU A 254 -0.79 8.21 -24.70
C LEU A 254 -1.43 6.94 -25.28
N VAL A 255 -2.76 6.84 -25.27
CA VAL A 255 -3.45 5.71 -25.90
C VAL A 255 -3.13 5.63 -27.39
N GLN A 256 -3.19 6.76 -28.12
CA GLN A 256 -2.86 6.80 -29.55
C GLN A 256 -1.39 6.43 -29.81
N MET A 257 -0.47 6.93 -29.00
CA MET A 257 0.96 6.61 -29.10
C MET A 257 1.23 5.12 -28.92
N LEU A 258 0.59 4.49 -27.94
CA LEU A 258 0.71 3.06 -27.68
C LEU A 258 0.04 2.24 -28.80
N LEU A 259 -1.16 2.62 -29.24
CA LEU A 259 -1.83 1.95 -30.36
C LEU A 259 -1.06 2.11 -31.68
N SER A 260 -0.21 3.13 -31.83
CA SER A 260 0.64 3.28 -33.02
C SER A 260 1.76 2.23 -33.09
N GLN A 261 2.04 1.50 -32.00
CA GLN A 261 3.04 0.45 -31.99
C GLN A 261 2.56 -0.79 -32.77
N GLU A 262 3.45 -1.41 -33.53
CA GLU A 262 3.11 -2.53 -34.42
C GLU A 262 2.69 -3.78 -33.64
N HIS A 263 3.40 -4.10 -32.57
CA HIS A 263 3.24 -5.35 -31.81
C HIS A 263 2.37 -5.22 -30.56
N ILE A 264 1.60 -4.14 -30.42
CA ILE A 264 0.73 -3.95 -29.25
C ILE A 264 -0.40 -4.99 -29.20
N ASN A 265 -0.55 -5.63 -28.05
CA ASN A 265 -1.68 -6.50 -27.76
C ASN A 265 -2.79 -5.73 -27.03
N VAL A 266 -3.85 -5.39 -27.76
CA VAL A 266 -4.98 -4.63 -27.22
C VAL A 266 -5.93 -5.45 -26.34
N ASP A 267 -5.88 -6.78 -26.46
CA ASP A 267 -6.79 -7.72 -25.82
C ASP A 267 -6.20 -8.40 -24.57
N ASP A 268 -5.02 -7.95 -24.13
CA ASP A 268 -4.43 -8.41 -22.89
C ASP A 268 -5.38 -8.22 -21.71
N ARG A 269 -5.28 -9.14 -20.74
CA ARG A 269 -6.12 -9.19 -19.55
C ARG A 269 -5.27 -9.05 -18.30
N ASP A 270 -5.71 -8.20 -17.38
CA ASP A 270 -5.15 -8.11 -16.04
C ASP A 270 -5.50 -9.34 -15.19
N HIS A 271 -5.03 -9.39 -13.93
CA HIS A 271 -5.33 -10.50 -13.02
C HIS A 271 -6.82 -10.63 -12.67
N GLU A 272 -7.61 -9.57 -12.87
CA GLU A 272 -9.07 -9.60 -12.73
C GLU A 272 -9.80 -9.99 -14.04
N GLY A 273 -9.03 -10.29 -15.10
CA GLY A 273 -9.57 -10.64 -16.42
C GLY A 273 -10.11 -9.45 -17.22
N LYS A 274 -9.81 -8.21 -16.82
CA LYS A 274 -10.27 -6.99 -17.51
C LYS A 274 -9.30 -6.62 -18.64
N THR A 275 -9.86 -6.21 -19.78
CA THR A 275 -9.12 -5.65 -20.91
C THR A 275 -9.12 -4.12 -20.87
N ALA A 276 -8.24 -3.50 -21.67
CA ALA A 276 -8.24 -2.04 -21.85
C ALA A 276 -9.62 -1.51 -22.32
N LEU A 277 -10.28 -2.22 -23.24
CA LEU A 277 -11.63 -1.88 -23.73
C LEU A 277 -12.67 -1.89 -22.60
N ARG A 278 -12.69 -2.95 -21.77
CA ARG A 278 -13.63 -3.03 -20.65
C ARG A 278 -13.42 -1.90 -19.65
N THR A 279 -12.17 -1.56 -19.36
CA THR A 279 -11.82 -0.45 -18.47
C THR A 279 -12.27 0.89 -19.05
N ALA A 280 -12.06 1.14 -20.35
CA ALA A 280 -12.52 2.36 -21.02
C ALA A 280 -14.06 2.53 -20.97
N VAL A 281 -14.81 1.44 -21.20
CA VAL A 281 -16.28 1.44 -21.10
C VAL A 281 -16.73 1.73 -19.66
N LYS A 282 -16.11 1.07 -18.65
CA LYS A 282 -16.41 1.32 -17.24
C LYS A 282 -16.17 2.78 -16.84
N LEU A 283 -15.11 3.38 -17.37
CA LEU A 283 -14.72 4.77 -17.10
C LEU A 283 -15.42 5.81 -17.98
N LYS A 284 -16.38 5.41 -18.84
CA LYS A 284 -17.17 6.27 -19.73
C LYS A 284 -16.32 7.05 -20.73
N GLN A 285 -15.24 6.44 -21.25
CA GLN A 285 -14.30 7.11 -22.15
C GLN A 285 -14.63 6.83 -23.62
N ARG A 286 -15.69 7.45 -24.13
CA ARG A 286 -16.20 7.18 -25.49
C ARG A 286 -15.11 7.26 -26.56
N LYS A 287 -14.27 8.30 -26.55
CA LYS A 287 -13.25 8.47 -27.60
C LYS A 287 -12.19 7.38 -27.58
N ILE A 288 -11.80 6.92 -26.38
CA ILE A 288 -10.83 5.82 -26.24
C ILE A 288 -11.46 4.48 -26.63
N VAL A 289 -12.74 4.26 -26.31
CA VAL A 289 -13.48 3.09 -26.82
C VAL A 289 -13.51 3.08 -28.34
N GLU A 290 -13.80 4.22 -28.98
CA GLU A 290 -13.77 4.34 -30.44
C GLU A 290 -12.38 4.00 -31.00
N LEU A 291 -11.30 4.52 -30.42
CA LEU A 291 -9.93 4.22 -30.85
C LEU A 291 -9.60 2.73 -30.73
N LEU A 292 -9.92 2.11 -29.60
CA LEU A 292 -9.64 0.69 -29.36
C LEU A 292 -10.39 -0.22 -30.34
N LEU A 293 -11.65 0.09 -30.64
CA LEU A 293 -12.48 -0.70 -31.56
C LEU A 293 -12.11 -0.46 -33.04
N HIS A 294 -11.95 0.80 -33.44
CA HIS A 294 -11.78 1.17 -34.84
C HIS A 294 -10.35 0.93 -35.35
N ASP A 295 -9.33 1.33 -34.58
CA ASP A 295 -7.96 1.38 -35.10
C ASP A 295 -7.21 0.05 -34.95
N LYS A 296 -7.59 -0.77 -33.95
CA LYS A 296 -6.93 -2.06 -33.66
C LYS A 296 -7.88 -3.25 -33.54
N GLY A 297 -9.19 -3.05 -33.68
CA GLY A 297 -10.15 -4.14 -33.68
C GLY A 297 -10.22 -4.89 -32.35
N ALA A 298 -10.15 -4.18 -31.22
CA ALA A 298 -10.21 -4.80 -29.89
C ALA A 298 -11.44 -5.72 -29.76
N ASN A 299 -11.22 -6.91 -29.20
CA ASN A 299 -12.25 -7.93 -29.08
C ASN A 299 -13.37 -7.48 -28.12
N THR A 300 -14.60 -7.48 -28.62
CA THR A 300 -15.78 -7.13 -27.83
C THR A 300 -16.26 -8.26 -26.89
N ASP A 301 -15.76 -9.49 -27.06
CA ASP A 301 -16.01 -10.64 -26.17
C ASP A 301 -15.08 -10.62 -24.93
N CYS A 302 -15.06 -9.48 -24.24
CA CYS A 302 -14.25 -9.26 -23.03
C CYS A 302 -15.09 -8.97 -21.78
N GLY A 303 -16.32 -9.48 -21.73
CA GLY A 303 -17.25 -9.39 -20.61
C GLY A 303 -18.52 -8.60 -20.95
N ASP A 304 -19.24 -8.16 -19.91
CA ASP A 304 -20.53 -7.45 -20.04
C ASP A 304 -20.37 -5.97 -20.44
N LEU A 305 -19.80 -5.72 -21.63
CA LEU A 305 -19.60 -4.35 -22.13
C LEU A 305 -20.92 -3.59 -22.28
N VAL A 306 -21.92 -4.23 -22.90
CA VAL A 306 -23.25 -3.62 -23.16
C VAL A 306 -23.98 -3.35 -21.85
N GLY A 307 -23.99 -4.29 -20.91
CA GLY A 307 -24.61 -4.08 -19.61
C GLY A 307 -23.90 -3.03 -18.78
N ILE A 308 -22.56 -2.93 -18.82
CA ILE A 308 -21.82 -1.83 -18.18
C ILE A 308 -22.24 -0.48 -18.80
N ALA A 309 -22.31 -0.36 -20.12
CA ALA A 309 -22.73 0.86 -20.80
C ALA A 309 -24.19 1.26 -20.46
N ARG A 310 -25.12 0.28 -20.40
CA ARG A 310 -26.52 0.51 -19.97
C ARG A 310 -26.60 1.01 -18.53
N ARG A 311 -25.86 0.40 -17.59
CA ARG A 311 -25.78 0.86 -16.18
C ARG A 311 -25.20 2.26 -16.07
N ASN A 312 -24.37 2.66 -17.03
CA ASN A 312 -23.82 4.01 -17.13
C ASN A 312 -24.77 5.02 -17.80
N TYR A 313 -25.95 4.58 -18.26
CA TYR A 313 -26.94 5.35 -19.04
C TYR A 313 -26.37 5.92 -20.36
N ASP A 314 -25.46 5.19 -21.00
CA ASP A 314 -24.83 5.62 -22.24
C ASP A 314 -25.34 4.81 -23.44
N ASP A 315 -26.56 5.15 -23.89
CA ASP A 315 -27.19 4.52 -25.06
C ASP A 315 -26.38 4.70 -26.35
N SER A 316 -25.61 5.79 -26.43
CA SER A 316 -24.74 6.08 -27.57
C SER A 316 -23.59 5.08 -27.65
N LEU A 317 -23.03 4.71 -26.48
CA LEU A 317 -21.99 3.71 -26.36
C LEU A 317 -22.53 2.29 -26.52
N VAL A 318 -23.76 2.02 -26.04
CA VAL A 318 -24.44 0.74 -26.30
C VAL A 318 -24.57 0.49 -27.80
N LYS A 319 -25.09 1.47 -28.56
CA LYS A 319 -25.21 1.36 -30.02
C LYS A 319 -23.87 1.13 -30.70
N LEU A 320 -22.82 1.82 -30.25
CA LEU A 320 -21.46 1.65 -30.75
C LEU A 320 -20.94 0.23 -30.47
N LEU A 321 -21.04 -0.26 -29.24
CA LEU A 321 -20.57 -1.60 -28.87
C LEU A 321 -21.29 -2.69 -29.68
N LEU A 322 -22.61 -2.56 -29.87
CA LEU A 322 -23.39 -3.48 -30.68
C LEU A 322 -23.00 -3.45 -32.16
N SER A 323 -22.68 -2.28 -32.72
CA SER A 323 -22.23 -2.19 -34.12
C SER A 323 -20.87 -2.87 -34.36
N TYR A 324 -20.08 -3.07 -33.29
CA TYR A 324 -18.83 -3.84 -33.31
C TYR A 324 -19.00 -5.28 -32.78
N GLY A 325 -20.24 -5.77 -32.67
CA GLY A 325 -20.52 -7.18 -32.37
C GLY A 325 -20.47 -7.57 -30.90
N ALA A 326 -20.51 -6.60 -29.96
CA ALA A 326 -20.60 -6.92 -28.54
C ALA A 326 -21.92 -7.68 -28.23
N LYS A 327 -21.86 -8.68 -27.35
CA LYS A 327 -23.03 -9.46 -26.93
C LYS A 327 -23.94 -8.64 -26.00
N GLU A 328 -25.25 -8.67 -26.23
CA GLU A 328 -26.24 -8.06 -25.31
C GLU A 328 -26.33 -8.79 -23.97
N HIS A 329 -26.16 -10.10 -24.01
CA HIS A 329 -26.21 -10.99 -22.86
C HIS A 329 -25.01 -11.95 -22.96
N PRO A 330 -23.85 -11.61 -22.39
CA PRO A 330 -22.73 -12.54 -22.37
C PRO A 330 -23.08 -13.78 -21.53
N ASP A 331 -22.63 -14.95 -21.97
CA ASP A 331 -22.80 -16.18 -21.22
C ASP A 331 -22.14 -16.03 -19.84
N PRO A 332 -22.81 -16.42 -18.74
CA PRO A 332 -22.18 -16.41 -17.43
C PRO A 332 -20.94 -17.33 -17.46
N PRO A 333 -19.86 -16.98 -16.73
CA PRO A 333 -18.67 -17.81 -16.69
C PRO A 333 -19.02 -19.24 -16.27
N VAL A 334 -18.47 -20.22 -17.00
CA VAL A 334 -18.83 -21.66 -17.01
C VAL A 334 -18.71 -22.38 -15.65
N ARG A 335 -18.22 -21.73 -14.60
CA ARG A 335 -18.25 -22.30 -13.24
C ARG A 335 -19.59 -21.98 -12.60
N GLU A 336 -20.47 -22.98 -12.57
CA GLU A 336 -21.67 -22.96 -11.75
C GLU A 336 -21.22 -22.90 -10.29
N TRP A 337 -21.18 -21.69 -9.73
CA TRP A 337 -20.84 -21.47 -8.34
C TRP A 337 -21.92 -22.09 -7.45
N VAL A 338 -21.50 -22.94 -6.50
CA VAL A 338 -22.38 -23.64 -5.58
C VAL A 338 -22.23 -22.98 -4.20
N PRO A 339 -23.32 -22.48 -3.60
CA PRO A 339 -23.29 -21.94 -2.24
C PRO A 339 -22.97 -23.05 -1.24
N GLN A 340 -22.23 -22.69 -0.19
CA GLN A 340 -22.03 -23.49 1.00
C GLN A 340 -23.27 -23.46 1.87
N SER A 341 -23.87 -22.28 2.09
CA SER A 341 -25.06 -22.18 2.93
C SER A 341 -26.27 -22.90 2.34
N SER A 342 -26.88 -23.75 3.18
CA SER A 342 -28.13 -24.45 2.86
C SER A 342 -29.35 -23.51 2.93
N ARG A 343 -29.47 -22.69 3.98
CA ARG A 343 -30.56 -21.71 4.15
C ARG A 343 -30.48 -20.58 3.14
N TRP A 344 -29.29 -20.01 2.95
CA TRP A 344 -29.10 -18.78 2.17
C TRP A 344 -28.77 -19.04 0.70
N GLY A 345 -28.50 -20.29 0.31
CA GLY A 345 -27.95 -20.64 -1.00
C GLY A 345 -28.75 -20.13 -2.19
N LYS A 346 -30.08 -20.10 -2.13
CA LYS A 346 -30.92 -19.54 -3.21
C LYS A 346 -30.71 -18.03 -3.39
N ALA A 347 -30.71 -17.29 -2.28
CA ALA A 347 -30.47 -15.86 -2.29
C ALA A 347 -29.04 -15.56 -2.71
N LEU A 348 -28.06 -16.31 -2.21
CA LEU A 348 -26.66 -16.18 -2.60
C LEU A 348 -26.40 -16.48 -4.07
N LYS A 349 -27.03 -17.51 -4.66
CA LYS A 349 -26.96 -17.77 -6.11
C LYS A 349 -27.46 -16.57 -6.91
N LYS A 350 -28.57 -15.96 -6.46
CA LYS A 350 -29.09 -14.74 -7.07
C LYS A 350 -28.10 -13.58 -6.91
N LEU A 351 -27.59 -13.33 -5.70
CA LEU A 351 -26.58 -12.30 -5.41
C LEU A 351 -25.29 -12.47 -6.22
N HIS A 352 -24.87 -13.73 -6.40
CA HIS A 352 -23.70 -14.10 -7.20
C HIS A 352 -23.93 -13.82 -8.69
N SER A 353 -25.13 -14.14 -9.20
CA SER A 353 -25.52 -13.97 -10.61
C SER A 353 -25.79 -12.53 -11.03
N ILE A 354 -26.26 -11.67 -10.12
CA ILE A 354 -26.38 -10.24 -10.39
C ILE A 354 -24.97 -9.61 -10.41
N SER A 355 -24.86 -8.41 -11.00
CA SER A 355 -23.64 -7.59 -10.94
C SER A 355 -23.79 -6.53 -9.84
N PRO A 356 -23.63 -6.87 -8.55
CA PRO A 356 -23.83 -5.95 -7.44
C PRO A 356 -22.67 -4.96 -7.33
N ARG A 357 -22.81 -4.01 -6.42
CA ARG A 357 -21.80 -3.01 -6.14
C ARG A 357 -20.61 -3.67 -5.45
N ILE A 358 -19.40 -3.38 -5.93
CA ILE A 358 -18.15 -3.79 -5.30
C ILE A 358 -17.60 -2.59 -4.50
N ILE A 359 -17.34 -2.81 -3.21
CA ILE A 359 -16.79 -1.86 -2.25
C ILE A 359 -15.49 -2.49 -1.74
N GLY A 360 -14.35 -2.04 -2.23
CA GLY A 360 -13.07 -2.70 -1.95
C GLY A 360 -13.12 -4.19 -2.32
N LYS A 361 -13.01 -5.07 -1.32
CA LYS A 361 -13.11 -6.54 -1.44
C LYS A 361 -14.52 -7.10 -1.27
N LEU A 362 -15.49 -6.27 -0.89
CA LEU A 362 -16.87 -6.65 -0.60
C LEU A 362 -17.78 -6.49 -1.83
N LYS A 363 -18.52 -7.55 -2.15
CA LYS A 363 -19.61 -7.60 -3.11
C LYS A 363 -20.93 -7.65 -2.35
N LEU A 364 -21.73 -6.59 -2.42
CA LEU A 364 -22.96 -6.45 -1.62
C LEU A 364 -24.11 -5.81 -2.43
N PHE A 365 -25.34 -6.25 -2.15
CA PHE A 365 -26.55 -5.58 -2.57
C PHE A 365 -27.47 -5.34 -1.36
N ILE A 366 -27.75 -4.08 -1.05
CA ILE A 366 -28.64 -3.70 0.04
C ILE A 366 -30.07 -3.76 -0.48
N GLY A 367 -30.84 -4.74 -0.02
CA GLY A 367 -32.25 -4.92 -0.34
C GLY A 367 -32.88 -6.00 0.52
N GLU A 368 -34.19 -5.94 0.70
CA GLU A 368 -34.95 -6.89 1.54
C GLU A 368 -34.74 -8.35 1.15
N GLU A 369 -34.46 -8.64 -0.13
CA GLU A 369 -34.22 -10.02 -0.57
C GLU A 369 -32.91 -10.64 -0.08
N PHE A 370 -31.97 -9.82 0.39
CA PHE A 370 -30.68 -10.26 0.92
C PHE A 370 -30.50 -9.89 2.40
N LYS A 371 -31.53 -9.33 3.03
CA LYS A 371 -31.50 -8.96 4.44
C LYS A 371 -31.62 -10.22 5.30
N ILE A 372 -30.72 -10.36 6.26
CA ILE A 372 -30.70 -11.45 7.24
C ILE A 372 -31.48 -11.02 8.49
N ALA A 373 -31.15 -9.85 9.05
CA ALA A 373 -31.76 -9.32 10.27
C ALA A 373 -31.62 -7.80 10.35
N ASP A 374 -32.49 -7.15 11.12
CA ASP A 374 -32.35 -5.75 11.54
C ASP A 374 -31.50 -5.71 12.84
N THR A 375 -30.70 -4.66 13.04
CA THR A 375 -29.90 -4.45 14.26
C THR A 375 -30.17 -3.06 14.85
N SER A 376 -29.71 -2.83 16.09
CA SER A 376 -29.83 -1.53 16.76
C SER A 376 -29.14 -0.39 16.01
N GLU A 377 -28.05 -0.67 15.29
CA GLU A 377 -27.27 0.33 14.52
C GLU A 377 -27.29 0.14 13.00
N GLY A 378 -28.18 -0.71 12.48
CA GLY A 378 -28.28 -0.95 11.05
C GLY A 378 -28.96 -2.26 10.70
N ASN A 379 -28.34 -3.02 9.80
CA ASN A 379 -28.89 -4.23 9.23
C ASN A 379 -27.77 -5.22 8.93
N ILE A 380 -28.11 -6.51 8.90
CA ILE A 380 -27.24 -7.59 8.45
C ILE A 380 -27.72 -8.05 7.08
N TYR A 381 -26.80 -8.15 6.12
CA TYR A 381 -27.07 -8.61 4.76
C TYR A 381 -26.16 -9.76 4.34
N LEU A 382 -26.59 -10.52 3.34
CA LEU A 382 -25.73 -11.45 2.62
C LEU A 382 -24.73 -10.68 1.73
N GLY A 383 -23.49 -11.14 1.69
CA GLY A 383 -22.44 -10.57 0.84
C GLY A 383 -21.40 -11.59 0.41
N PHE A 384 -20.48 -11.15 -0.45
CA PHE A 384 -19.23 -11.88 -0.70
C PHE A 384 -18.02 -11.02 -0.36
N TYR A 385 -17.10 -11.53 0.46
CA TYR A 385 -15.83 -10.87 0.76
C TYR A 385 -14.69 -11.76 0.26
N GLU A 386 -13.87 -11.26 -0.68
CA GLU A 386 -12.84 -12.06 -1.37
C GLU A 386 -13.40 -13.39 -1.94
N GLU A 387 -14.57 -13.31 -2.60
CA GLU A 387 -15.31 -14.46 -3.18
C GLU A 387 -15.84 -15.49 -2.16
N ARG A 388 -15.83 -15.17 -0.85
CA ARG A 388 -16.41 -16.02 0.22
C ARG A 388 -17.77 -15.50 0.67
N GLU A 389 -18.71 -16.40 0.97
CA GLU A 389 -20.02 -16.06 1.55
C GLU A 389 -19.85 -15.46 2.96
N VAL A 390 -20.45 -14.29 3.20
CA VAL A 390 -20.35 -13.59 4.47
C VAL A 390 -21.69 -13.00 4.91
N ALA A 391 -21.84 -12.85 6.22
CA ALA A 391 -22.80 -11.93 6.81
C ALA A 391 -22.14 -10.55 6.94
N VAL A 392 -22.82 -9.50 6.48
CA VAL A 392 -22.32 -8.13 6.45
C VAL A 392 -23.14 -7.28 7.40
N LYS A 393 -22.55 -6.88 8.52
CA LYS A 393 -23.17 -5.94 9.46
C LYS A 393 -22.84 -4.52 9.05
N VAL A 394 -23.86 -3.69 8.87
CA VAL A 394 -23.72 -2.31 8.40
C VAL A 394 -23.85 -1.35 9.58
N PHE A 395 -22.87 -0.46 9.69
CA PHE A 395 -22.82 0.61 10.68
C PHE A 395 -22.65 1.97 10.01
N ARG A 396 -22.85 3.02 10.80
CA ARG A 396 -22.28 4.33 10.48
C ARG A 396 -20.77 4.30 10.77
N GLU A 397 -19.98 4.96 9.92
CA GLU A 397 -18.52 4.98 10.02
C GLU A 397 -18.00 5.62 11.32
N ASP A 398 -18.76 6.53 11.91
CA ASP A 398 -18.48 7.20 13.19
C ASP A 398 -18.99 6.44 14.42
N SER A 399 -19.52 5.23 14.27
CA SER A 399 -20.04 4.44 15.40
C SER A 399 -18.90 3.92 16.30
N ILE A 400 -19.01 4.26 17.59
CA ILE A 400 -18.14 3.72 18.65
C ILE A 400 -18.37 2.22 18.83
N TYR A 401 -19.60 1.75 18.66
CA TYR A 401 -19.93 0.31 18.75
C TYR A 401 -19.25 -0.47 17.64
N ALA A 402 -19.24 0.06 16.42
CA ALA A 402 -18.54 -0.58 15.30
C ALA A 402 -17.02 -0.66 15.54
N ALA A 403 -16.43 0.38 16.14
CA ALA A 403 -15.01 0.36 16.51
C ALA A 403 -14.71 -0.69 17.60
N ASN A 404 -15.57 -0.80 18.62
CA ASN A 404 -15.45 -1.80 19.68
C ASN A 404 -15.60 -3.22 19.14
N GLU A 405 -16.57 -3.43 18.25
CA GLU A 405 -16.83 -4.74 17.63
C GLU A 405 -15.66 -5.19 16.75
N ILE A 406 -15.14 -4.30 15.89
CA ILE A 406 -13.95 -4.61 15.09
C ILE A 406 -12.75 -4.91 15.99
N SER A 407 -12.53 -4.11 17.03
CA SER A 407 -11.43 -4.29 17.98
C SER A 407 -11.49 -5.67 18.64
N CYS A 408 -12.66 -6.05 19.15
CA CYS A 408 -12.88 -7.37 19.75
C CYS A 408 -12.72 -8.51 18.73
N LEU A 409 -13.35 -8.38 17.56
CA LEU A 409 -13.27 -9.37 16.48
C LEU A 409 -11.83 -9.60 15.97
N GLN A 410 -10.99 -8.57 15.97
CA GLN A 410 -9.57 -8.70 15.64
C GLN A 410 -8.80 -9.52 16.69
N CYS A 411 -9.14 -9.37 17.97
CA CYS A 411 -8.56 -10.15 19.07
C CYS A 411 -9.04 -11.60 19.08
N CYS A 412 -10.26 -11.88 18.59
CA CYS A 412 -10.84 -13.22 18.57
C CYS A 412 -10.43 -14.11 17.38
N ARG A 413 -9.60 -13.63 16.45
CA ARG A 413 -9.32 -14.31 15.16
C ARG A 413 -8.78 -15.73 15.27
N ASP A 414 -8.00 -16.03 16.30
CA ASP A 414 -7.34 -17.32 16.47
C ASP A 414 -8.20 -18.33 17.27
N HIS A 415 -9.44 -17.98 17.61
CA HIS A 415 -10.31 -18.79 18.45
C HIS A 415 -11.52 -19.32 17.67
N SER A 416 -11.68 -20.65 17.63
CA SER A 416 -12.70 -21.34 16.83
C SER A 416 -14.14 -21.14 17.32
N ASN A 417 -14.34 -20.64 18.53
CA ASN A 417 -15.66 -20.53 19.16
C ASN A 417 -16.33 -19.15 18.92
N PHE A 418 -15.70 -18.28 18.12
CA PHE A 418 -16.25 -16.97 17.73
C PHE A 418 -16.50 -16.91 16.23
N VAL A 419 -17.41 -16.03 15.82
CA VAL A 419 -17.60 -15.73 14.40
C VAL A 419 -16.29 -15.26 13.78
N THR A 420 -15.94 -15.81 12.62
CA THR A 420 -14.67 -15.48 11.96
C THR A 420 -14.78 -14.09 11.35
N PHE A 421 -13.88 -13.19 11.72
CA PHE A 421 -13.80 -11.85 11.14
C PHE A 421 -12.94 -11.84 9.88
N TYR A 422 -13.57 -11.60 8.73
CA TYR A 422 -12.88 -11.57 7.44
C TYR A 422 -12.27 -10.20 7.11
N GLY A 423 -12.95 -9.13 7.50
CA GLY A 423 -12.48 -7.77 7.24
C GLY A 423 -13.61 -6.74 7.26
N SER A 424 -13.27 -5.49 7.00
CA SER A 424 -14.24 -4.41 6.88
C SER A 424 -13.93 -3.49 5.72
N GLU A 425 -14.95 -2.80 5.23
CA GLU A 425 -14.87 -1.82 4.14
C GLU A 425 -15.62 -0.56 4.54
N SER A 426 -15.13 0.61 4.13
CA SER A 426 -15.82 1.88 4.36
C SER A 426 -16.12 2.59 3.04
N ILE A 427 -17.34 3.09 2.88
CA ILE A 427 -17.72 3.95 1.77
C ILE A 427 -18.86 4.90 2.13
N LYS A 428 -18.68 6.18 1.83
CA LYS A 428 -19.72 7.23 1.99
C LYS A 428 -20.33 7.31 3.41
N GLY A 429 -19.51 7.19 4.47
CA GLY A 429 -19.99 7.28 5.85
C GLY A 429 -20.64 6.00 6.39
N CYS A 430 -20.59 4.90 5.63
CA CYS A 430 -21.04 3.58 6.06
C CYS A 430 -19.84 2.64 6.20
N LEU A 431 -19.83 1.89 7.30
CA LEU A 431 -18.85 0.85 7.60
C LEU A 431 -19.52 -0.53 7.48
N TYR A 432 -18.87 -1.44 6.76
CA TYR A 432 -19.35 -2.78 6.47
C TYR A 432 -18.42 -3.79 7.13
N VAL A 433 -18.90 -4.49 8.16
CA VAL A 433 -18.12 -5.50 8.90
C VAL A 433 -18.52 -6.88 8.38
N CYS A 434 -17.55 -7.63 7.85
CA CYS A 434 -17.76 -8.93 7.21
C CYS A 434 -17.34 -10.07 8.15
N VAL A 435 -18.29 -10.92 8.51
CA VAL A 435 -18.08 -12.09 9.38
C VAL A 435 -18.59 -13.39 8.75
N SER A 436 -18.23 -14.53 9.34
CA SER A 436 -18.74 -15.85 8.93
C SER A 436 -20.26 -15.86 8.84
N LEU A 437 -20.78 -16.34 7.70
CA LEU A 437 -22.21 -16.56 7.52
C LEU A 437 -22.63 -17.83 8.28
N CYS A 438 -23.62 -17.70 9.15
CA CYS A 438 -24.19 -18.80 9.91
C CYS A 438 -25.62 -19.12 9.44
N GLU A 439 -26.10 -20.32 9.76
CA GLU A 439 -27.39 -20.80 9.27
C GLU A 439 -28.56 -20.27 10.09
N GLN A 440 -28.43 -20.21 11.42
CA GLN A 440 -29.52 -19.79 12.30
C GLN A 440 -29.00 -19.39 13.69
N THR A 441 -29.86 -18.74 14.48
CA THR A 441 -29.59 -18.47 15.89
C THR A 441 -29.94 -19.68 16.77
N LEU A 442 -29.41 -19.73 17.99
CA LEU A 442 -29.81 -20.73 18.98
C LEU A 442 -31.30 -20.62 19.30
N GLU A 443 -31.86 -19.40 19.37
CA GLU A 443 -33.30 -19.21 19.58
C GLU A 443 -34.15 -19.87 18.49
N GLU A 444 -33.81 -19.63 17.21
CA GLU A 444 -34.49 -20.25 16.06
C GLU A 444 -34.39 -21.78 16.12
N CYS A 445 -33.20 -22.30 16.44
CA CYS A 445 -32.98 -23.74 16.57
C CYS A 445 -33.82 -24.36 17.68
N LEU A 446 -33.85 -23.76 18.87
CA LEU A 446 -34.62 -24.24 20.01
C LEU A 446 -36.13 -24.18 19.76
N ALA A 447 -36.60 -23.22 18.96
CA ALA A 447 -38.01 -23.13 18.58
C ALA A 447 -38.46 -24.31 17.71
N LEU A 448 -37.59 -24.83 16.83
CA LEU A 448 -37.84 -26.00 15.99
C LEU A 448 -37.89 -27.31 16.79
N HIS A 449 -37.01 -27.46 17.80
CA HIS A 449 -36.85 -28.71 18.56
C HIS A 449 -37.85 -28.86 19.73
N ARG A 450 -38.66 -27.84 20.06
CA ARG A 450 -39.69 -27.94 21.12
C ARG A 450 -40.87 -28.86 20.79
N GLY A 451 -40.97 -29.37 19.56
CA GLY A 451 -42.10 -30.19 19.09
C GLY A 451 -41.83 -31.70 19.03
N GLU A 452 -40.60 -32.15 19.25
CA GLU A 452 -40.22 -33.57 19.15
C GLU A 452 -40.31 -34.24 20.52
N ALA A 453 -40.85 -35.47 20.56
CA ALA A 453 -41.04 -36.20 21.80
C ALA A 453 -39.69 -36.45 22.48
N VAL A 454 -39.54 -36.03 23.74
CA VAL A 454 -38.35 -36.27 24.54
C VAL A 454 -38.28 -37.77 24.85
N GLU A 455 -37.50 -38.51 24.06
CA GLU A 455 -37.00 -39.80 24.48
C GLU A 455 -36.00 -39.57 25.65
N ASP A 456 -35.89 -40.49 26.61
CA ASP A 456 -34.97 -40.44 27.76
C ASP A 456 -33.49 -40.57 27.32
N GLU A 457 -33.08 -39.85 26.27
CA GLU A 457 -31.71 -39.77 25.78
C GLU A 457 -31.02 -38.48 26.25
N GLU A 458 -29.70 -38.58 26.47
CA GLU A 458 -28.85 -37.45 26.84
C GLU A 458 -28.82 -36.40 25.71
N ASP A 459 -29.21 -35.15 26.03
CA ASP A 459 -29.21 -34.03 25.10
C ASP A 459 -27.77 -33.56 24.79
N LYS A 460 -27.10 -34.31 23.91
CA LYS A 460 -25.75 -34.03 23.43
C LYS A 460 -25.66 -32.68 22.73
N PHE A 461 -26.75 -32.21 22.12
CA PHE A 461 -26.79 -30.91 21.47
C PHE A 461 -26.66 -29.79 22.50
N ALA A 462 -27.49 -29.79 23.54
CA ALA A 462 -27.40 -28.82 24.63
C ALA A 462 -26.01 -28.86 25.31
N HIS A 463 -25.47 -30.04 25.56
CA HIS A 463 -24.13 -30.18 26.15
C HIS A 463 -23.05 -29.51 25.31
N ASN A 464 -23.00 -29.80 24.01
CA ASN A 464 -21.94 -29.29 23.13
C ASN A 464 -22.08 -27.79 22.84
N VAL A 465 -23.31 -27.29 22.69
CA VAL A 465 -23.57 -25.85 22.54
C VAL A 465 -23.11 -25.09 23.79
N LEU A 466 -23.49 -25.56 24.97
CA LEU A 466 -23.08 -24.93 26.23
C LEU A 466 -21.57 -24.99 26.42
N LEU A 467 -20.93 -26.14 26.16
CA LEU A 467 -19.47 -26.27 26.27
C LEU A 467 -18.76 -25.23 25.40
N SER A 468 -19.18 -25.09 24.14
CA SER A 468 -18.61 -24.10 23.21
C SER A 468 -18.82 -22.66 23.68
N ILE A 469 -20.00 -22.31 24.21
CA ILE A 469 -20.29 -20.98 24.77
C ILE A 469 -19.41 -20.72 26.00
N PHE A 470 -19.27 -21.69 26.90
CA PHE A 470 -18.45 -21.56 28.10
C PHE A 470 -16.99 -21.31 27.74
N GLU A 471 -16.46 -22.05 26.77
CA GLU A 471 -15.10 -21.82 26.25
C GLU A 471 -14.96 -20.43 25.62
N ALA A 472 -15.93 -19.99 24.81
CA ALA A 472 -15.92 -18.66 24.20
C ALA A 472 -15.89 -17.55 25.27
N VAL A 473 -16.80 -17.60 26.26
CA VAL A 473 -16.86 -16.61 27.33
C VAL A 473 -15.60 -16.64 28.20
N TYR A 474 -15.07 -17.83 28.49
CA TYR A 474 -13.81 -17.98 29.23
C TYR A 474 -12.65 -17.28 28.51
N VAL A 475 -12.48 -17.53 27.21
CA VAL A 475 -11.44 -16.90 26.39
C VAL A 475 -11.63 -15.39 26.35
N LEU A 476 -12.87 -14.92 26.11
CA LEU A 476 -13.18 -13.50 26.00
C LEU A 476 -12.76 -12.74 27.26
N HIS A 477 -13.13 -13.26 28.43
CA HIS A 477 -12.90 -12.60 29.70
C HIS A 477 -11.45 -12.70 30.16
N LEU A 478 -10.86 -13.91 30.13
CA LEU A 478 -9.59 -14.15 30.81
C LEU A 478 -8.36 -14.01 29.91
N LEU A 479 -8.51 -14.21 28.60
CA LEU A 479 -7.40 -14.12 27.66
C LEU A 479 -7.42 -12.81 26.87
N LEU A 480 -8.61 -12.32 26.51
CA LEU A 480 -8.75 -11.14 25.66
C LEU A 480 -9.10 -9.87 26.45
N GLY A 481 -9.58 -10.00 27.69
CA GLY A 481 -9.91 -8.87 28.55
C GLY A 481 -11.17 -8.09 28.13
N TYR A 482 -12.04 -8.71 27.33
CA TYR A 482 -13.35 -8.17 26.95
C TYR A 482 -14.46 -8.83 27.78
N THR A 483 -15.59 -8.15 27.92
CA THR A 483 -16.84 -8.74 28.44
C THR A 483 -17.85 -8.75 27.30
N HIS A 484 -18.61 -9.84 27.14
CA HIS A 484 -19.61 -9.90 26.06
C HIS A 484 -20.80 -8.96 26.32
N GLU A 485 -21.19 -8.81 27.59
CA GLU A 485 -22.29 -7.97 28.13
C GLU A 485 -23.75 -8.36 27.65
N ASP A 486 -23.95 -8.99 26.47
CA ASP A 486 -25.26 -9.32 25.85
C ASP A 486 -25.32 -10.76 25.36
N LEU A 487 -24.98 -11.66 26.28
CA LEU A 487 -25.04 -13.08 26.03
C LEU A 487 -26.51 -13.55 26.06
N ASN A 488 -27.11 -13.65 24.88
CA ASN A 488 -28.49 -14.12 24.71
C ASN A 488 -28.59 -15.12 23.53
N PRO A 489 -29.68 -15.92 23.45
CA PRO A 489 -29.85 -16.94 22.41
C PRO A 489 -29.87 -16.43 20.95
N GLN A 490 -30.12 -15.14 20.70
CA GLN A 490 -30.06 -14.55 19.36
C GLN A 490 -28.62 -14.25 18.92
N ASN A 491 -27.71 -14.00 19.87
CA ASN A 491 -26.29 -13.75 19.61
C ASN A 491 -25.43 -15.03 19.57
N ILE A 492 -26.04 -16.20 19.76
CA ILE A 492 -25.38 -17.50 19.58
C ILE A 492 -25.77 -18.04 18.21
N LEU A 493 -24.79 -18.15 17.32
CA LEU A 493 -25.00 -18.55 15.93
C LEU A 493 -24.56 -19.99 15.71
N LEU A 494 -25.31 -20.71 14.88
CA LEU A 494 -25.03 -22.12 14.56
C LEU A 494 -24.57 -22.25 13.10
N GLY A 495 -23.47 -22.99 12.90
CA GLY A 495 -22.97 -23.34 11.58
C GLY A 495 -23.76 -24.47 10.90
N GLU A 496 -23.35 -24.86 9.69
CA GLU A 496 -23.99 -25.93 8.90
C GLU A 496 -23.88 -27.32 9.57
N PHE A 497 -22.80 -27.55 10.33
CA PHE A 497 -22.71 -28.68 11.25
C PHE A 497 -23.19 -28.23 12.63
N LEU A 498 -24.29 -28.83 13.12
CA LEU A 498 -24.99 -28.51 14.38
C LEU A 498 -24.13 -28.56 15.67
N TRP A 499 -22.84 -28.87 15.56
CA TRP A 499 -21.87 -28.98 16.65
C TRP A 499 -20.96 -27.75 16.78
N SER A 500 -21.03 -26.79 15.85
CA SER A 500 -20.25 -25.56 15.88
C SER A 500 -21.13 -24.38 16.24
N SER A 501 -21.00 -23.93 17.50
CA SER A 501 -21.62 -22.71 18.00
C SER A 501 -20.59 -21.58 17.98
N PHE A 502 -21.01 -20.44 17.46
CA PHE A 502 -20.18 -19.24 17.40
C PHE A 502 -20.83 -18.15 18.22
N LEU A 503 -20.06 -17.57 19.13
CA LEU A 503 -20.49 -16.37 19.83
C LEU A 503 -20.36 -15.17 18.89
N CYS A 504 -21.48 -14.55 18.56
CA CYS A 504 -21.49 -13.28 17.83
C CYS A 504 -21.16 -12.18 18.83
N VAL A 505 -19.97 -11.59 18.72
CA VAL A 505 -19.59 -10.46 19.56
C VAL A 505 -20.50 -9.29 19.20
N CYS A 506 -21.49 -9.03 20.04
CA CYS A 506 -22.34 -7.86 19.95
C CYS A 506 -22.61 -7.38 21.36
N ASP A 507 -22.59 -6.04 21.51
CA ASP A 507 -23.38 -5.43 22.57
C ASP A 507 -23.88 -4.02 22.23
N ASN A 508 -24.91 -3.59 22.95
CA ASN A 508 -26.19 -3.14 22.45
C ASN A 508 -26.60 -1.81 23.12
N THR A 509 -27.57 -1.14 22.49
CA THR A 509 -28.34 0.04 22.94
C THR A 509 -27.65 1.41 23.01
#